data_AF-A0A959HZ21-F1
#
_entry.id   AF-A0A959HZ21-F1
#
_cell.length_a   1.000
_cell.length_b   1.000
_cell.length_c   1.000
_cell.angle_alpha   90.00
_cell.angle_beta   90.00
_cell.angle_gamma   90.00
#
_symmetry.space_group_name_H-M   'P 1'
#
loop_
_entity.id
_entity.type
_entity.pdbx_description
1 polymer ?
#
loop_
_entity_poly.entity_id
_entity_poly.type
_entity_poly.pdbx_seq_one_letter_code
_entity_poly.pdbx_strand_id
1 'polypeptide(L)'
;MTRIDGIGPFVARQLNDAGITTFGQIAHWSEEQIEAITRQIGYFPGRIAKDNWVGQAARLANEPSEIPTAQDDLKIIEGIGPKITQLLNNAGINTWQELAAAEISQLKAILDAAGEHYRIHDPGTWPAQARLAAEGRWEELKQYQDELKGGREVD
;
A
#
# COMPACT_ATOMS: atom_id res chain seq x y z
N MET A 1 3.26 -16.19 5.70
CA MET A 1 4.20 -17.17 5.12
C MET A 1 3.58 -18.50 4.68
N THR A 2 2.39 -18.89 5.15
CA THR A 2 1.77 -20.21 4.87
C THR A 2 1.26 -20.42 3.43
N ARG A 3 1.43 -19.43 2.54
CA ARG A 3 1.10 -19.56 1.11
C ARG A 3 2.18 -20.31 0.31
N ILE A 4 3.34 -20.57 0.90
CA ILE A 4 4.39 -21.42 0.33
C ILE A 4 4.14 -22.86 0.78
N ASP A 5 4.02 -23.77 -0.19
CA ASP A 5 3.86 -25.19 0.08
C ASP A 5 5.05 -25.73 0.88
N GLY A 6 4.76 -26.41 1.98
CA GLY A 6 5.76 -26.91 2.94
C GLY A 6 6.01 -25.99 4.13
N ILE A 7 5.54 -24.74 4.10
CA ILE A 7 5.57 -23.81 5.25
C ILE A 7 4.25 -23.90 6.02
N GLY A 8 4.20 -24.80 7.00
CA GLY A 8 3.10 -24.86 7.97
C GLY A 8 3.16 -23.73 9.02
N PRO A 9 2.13 -23.57 9.87
CA PRO A 9 2.06 -22.51 10.88
C PRO A 9 3.27 -22.44 11.83
N PHE A 10 3.81 -23.60 12.22
CA PHE A 10 5.01 -23.70 13.05
C PHE A 10 6.22 -23.07 12.36
N VAL A 11 6.45 -23.42 11.10
CA VAL A 11 7.57 -22.92 10.28
C VAL A 11 7.43 -21.42 10.04
N ALA A 12 6.21 -20.98 9.69
CA ALA A 12 5.91 -19.57 9.50
C ALA A 12 6.24 -18.76 10.77
N ARG A 13 5.96 -19.30 11.96
CA ARG A 13 6.33 -18.67 13.23
C ARG A 13 7.84 -18.61 13.41
N GLN A 14 8.57 -19.70 13.17
CA GLN A 14 10.04 -19.72 13.27
C GLN A 14 10.70 -18.72 12.30
N LEU A 15 10.17 -18.57 11.09
CA LEU A 15 10.64 -17.56 10.13
C LEU A 15 10.38 -16.14 10.63
N ASN A 16 9.19 -15.87 11.18
CA ASN A 16 8.88 -14.57 11.77
C ASN A 16 9.79 -14.27 12.97
N ASP A 17 10.02 -15.25 13.85
CA ASP A 17 10.92 -15.12 15.01
C ASP A 17 12.38 -14.87 14.57
N ALA A 18 12.76 -15.35 13.37
CA ALA A 18 14.04 -15.07 12.72
C ALA A 18 14.05 -13.77 11.89
N GLY A 19 12.99 -12.95 11.94
CA GLY A 19 12.89 -11.66 11.23
C GLY A 19 12.56 -11.78 9.73
N ILE A 20 12.23 -12.97 9.25
CA ILE A 20 11.80 -13.21 7.87
C ILE A 20 10.27 -13.15 7.84
N THR A 21 9.75 -12.01 7.44
CA THR A 21 8.31 -11.69 7.50
C THR A 21 7.68 -11.51 6.13
N THR A 22 8.47 -11.39 5.06
CA THR A 22 7.98 -11.17 3.69
C THR A 22 8.40 -12.28 2.73
N PHE A 23 7.61 -12.49 1.66
CA PHE A 23 7.98 -13.39 0.57
C PHE A 23 9.22 -12.89 -0.18
N GLY A 24 9.38 -11.57 -0.31
CA GLY A 24 10.55 -10.97 -0.95
C GLY A 24 11.87 -11.35 -0.27
N GLN A 25 11.90 -11.46 1.06
CA GLN A 25 13.09 -11.92 1.79
C GLN A 25 13.47 -13.37 1.45
N ILE A 26 12.47 -14.26 1.35
CA ILE A 26 12.69 -15.67 0.98
C ILE A 26 13.10 -15.80 -0.50
N ALA A 27 12.53 -14.98 -1.38
CA ALA A 27 12.83 -14.97 -2.81
C ALA A 27 14.29 -14.63 -3.14
N HIS A 28 15.00 -13.97 -2.22
CA HIS A 28 16.40 -13.56 -2.39
C HIS A 28 17.38 -14.44 -1.61
N TRP A 29 16.93 -15.56 -1.02
CA TRP A 29 17.85 -16.44 -0.30
C TRP A 29 18.90 -17.06 -1.21
N SER A 30 20.17 -16.88 -0.83
CA SER A 30 21.29 -17.65 -1.37
C SER A 30 21.33 -19.06 -0.77
N GLU A 31 22.12 -19.96 -1.37
CA GLU A 31 22.37 -21.30 -0.81
C GLU A 31 22.91 -21.22 0.63
N GLU A 32 23.79 -20.27 0.92
CA GLU A 32 24.32 -20.03 2.27
C GLU A 32 23.22 -19.61 3.26
N GLN A 33 22.30 -18.74 2.82
CA GLN A 33 21.16 -18.33 3.66
C GLN A 33 20.19 -19.49 3.88
N ILE A 34 19.93 -20.32 2.86
CA ILE A 34 19.14 -21.54 2.99
C ILE A 34 19.74 -22.47 4.04
N GLU A 35 21.06 -22.67 4.02
CA GLU A 35 21.75 -23.49 5.01
C GLU A 35 21.67 -22.89 6.42
N ALA A 36 21.94 -21.59 6.56
CA ALA A 36 21.91 -20.91 7.85
C ALA A 36 20.52 -20.98 8.49
N ILE A 37 19.47 -20.71 7.73
CA ILE A 37 18.08 -20.77 8.19
C ILE A 37 17.66 -22.21 8.48
N THR A 38 18.10 -23.18 7.67
CA THR A 38 17.86 -24.61 7.93
C THR A 38 18.43 -25.03 9.28
N ARG A 39 19.65 -24.58 9.62
CA ARG A 39 20.28 -24.86 10.91
C ARG A 39 19.55 -24.15 12.06
N GLN A 40 19.16 -22.90 11.87
CA GLN A 40 18.50 -22.09 12.89
C GLN A 40 17.11 -22.62 13.26
N ILE A 41 16.30 -23.02 12.28
CA ILE A 41 14.95 -23.55 12.51
C ILE A 41 15.00 -25.01 13.01
N GLY A 42 16.14 -25.70 12.81
CA GLY A 42 16.40 -27.03 13.38
C GLY A 42 15.59 -28.18 12.79
N TYR A 43 14.74 -27.94 11.78
CA TYR A 43 13.83 -28.94 11.21
C TYR A 43 13.64 -28.83 9.69
N PHE A 44 14.68 -28.63 8.86
CA PHE A 44 14.47 -28.52 7.39
C PHE A 44 15.60 -29.04 6.47
N PRO A 45 16.31 -30.16 6.75
CA PRO A 45 17.34 -30.60 5.80
C PRO A 45 16.73 -30.93 4.43
N GLY A 46 17.14 -30.17 3.40
CA GLY A 46 16.78 -30.38 1.99
C GLY A 46 15.36 -29.95 1.57
N ARG A 47 14.48 -29.61 2.52
CA ARG A 47 13.07 -29.28 2.23
C ARG A 47 12.90 -27.94 1.51
N ILE A 48 13.66 -26.92 1.88
CA ILE A 48 13.58 -25.57 1.26
C ILE A 48 13.84 -25.66 -0.26
N ALA A 49 14.83 -26.45 -0.66
CA ALA A 49 15.15 -26.71 -2.06
C ALA A 49 14.15 -27.67 -2.72
N LYS A 50 13.82 -28.79 -2.06
CA LYS A 50 12.91 -29.82 -2.59
C LYS A 50 11.51 -29.28 -2.88
N ASP A 51 11.00 -28.44 -1.98
CA ASP A 51 9.69 -27.83 -2.10
C ASP A 51 9.77 -26.49 -2.87
N ASN A 52 10.95 -26.10 -3.38
CA ASN A 52 11.15 -24.87 -4.15
C ASN A 52 10.61 -23.59 -3.48
N TRP A 53 10.94 -23.38 -2.20
CA TRP A 53 10.42 -22.23 -1.44
C TRP A 53 10.85 -20.89 -2.04
N VAL A 54 12.09 -20.78 -2.51
CA VAL A 54 12.59 -19.56 -3.17
C VAL A 54 11.78 -19.24 -4.42
N GLY A 55 11.53 -20.22 -5.29
CA GLY A 55 10.75 -20.01 -6.51
C GLY A 55 9.26 -19.76 -6.24
N GLN A 56 8.68 -20.36 -5.19
CA GLN A 56 7.33 -20.03 -4.75
C GLN A 56 7.24 -18.62 -4.18
N ALA A 57 8.18 -18.24 -3.32
CA ALA A 57 8.26 -16.92 -2.72
C ALA A 57 8.45 -15.84 -3.79
N ALA A 58 9.28 -16.10 -4.83
CA ALA A 58 9.47 -15.18 -5.94
C ALA A 58 8.18 -14.95 -6.72
N ARG A 59 7.35 -15.98 -6.93
CA ARG A 59 6.02 -15.82 -7.53
C ARG A 59 5.11 -14.99 -6.64
N LEU A 60 5.00 -15.34 -5.36
CA LEU A 60 4.17 -14.66 -4.38
C LEU A 60 4.60 -13.20 -4.10
N ALA A 61 5.88 -12.88 -4.24
CA ALA A 61 6.43 -11.54 -4.07
C ALA A 61 6.14 -10.63 -5.29
N ASN A 62 5.96 -11.23 -6.47
CA ASN A 62 5.67 -10.53 -7.71
C ASN A 62 4.18 -10.62 -8.12
N GLU A 63 3.38 -11.37 -7.36
CA GLU A 63 1.93 -11.35 -7.50
C GLU A 63 1.41 -9.96 -7.08
N PRO A 64 0.54 -9.33 -7.88
CA PRO A 64 -0.24 -8.19 -7.41
C PRO A 64 -0.94 -8.62 -6.14
N SER A 65 -0.67 -7.92 -5.02
CA SER A 65 -1.29 -8.29 -3.76
C SER A 65 -2.81 -8.07 -3.87
N GLU A 66 -3.60 -9.14 -3.76
CA GLU A 66 -5.05 -9.02 -3.57
C GLU A 66 -5.43 -8.43 -2.19
N ILE A 67 -4.43 -8.20 -1.35
CA ILE A 67 -4.56 -7.34 -0.17
C ILE A 67 -4.37 -5.91 -0.65
N PRO A 68 -5.32 -4.99 -0.39
CA PRO A 68 -5.11 -3.57 -0.68
C PRO A 68 -3.77 -3.17 -0.08
N THR A 69 -2.88 -2.65 -0.92
CA THR A 69 -1.77 -1.80 -0.44
C THR A 69 -2.36 -0.86 0.59
N ALA A 70 -1.77 -0.83 1.79
CA ALA A 70 -2.31 -0.13 2.95
C ALA A 70 -3.01 1.15 2.50
N GLN A 71 -4.35 1.17 2.63
CA GLN A 71 -5.15 2.30 2.17
C GLN A 71 -4.60 3.54 2.86
N ASP A 72 -4.14 4.51 2.09
CA ASP A 72 -3.63 5.73 2.67
C ASP A 72 -4.80 6.47 3.34
N ASP A 73 -4.51 7.18 4.43
CA ASP A 73 -5.51 8.05 5.01
C ASP A 73 -5.69 9.30 4.13
N LEU A 74 -6.60 9.20 3.16
CA LEU A 74 -6.94 10.32 2.27
C LEU A 74 -7.54 11.51 3.02
N LYS A 75 -7.98 11.35 4.28
CA LYS A 75 -8.51 12.48 5.07
C LYS A 75 -7.43 13.50 5.45
N ILE A 76 -6.15 13.19 5.25
CA ILE A 76 -5.05 14.15 5.40
C ILE A 76 -5.15 15.26 4.34
N ILE A 77 -5.82 15.00 3.21
CA ILE A 77 -6.04 15.97 2.14
C ILE A 77 -7.22 16.89 2.52
N GLU A 78 -6.96 18.19 2.59
CA GLU A 78 -7.98 19.18 2.88
C GLU A 78 -9.08 19.15 1.82
N GLY A 79 -10.33 19.09 2.29
CA GLY A 79 -11.51 18.93 1.45
C GLY A 79 -11.99 17.48 1.31
N ILE A 80 -11.20 16.48 1.74
CA ILE A 80 -11.58 15.06 1.74
C ILE A 80 -11.99 14.61 3.14
N GLY A 81 -13.31 14.56 3.39
CA GLY A 81 -13.88 13.96 4.61
C GLY A 81 -14.18 12.47 4.47
N PRO A 82 -14.62 11.78 5.55
CA PRO A 82 -14.85 10.33 5.56
C PRO A 82 -15.75 9.81 4.44
N LYS A 83 -16.79 10.57 4.07
CA LYS A 83 -17.69 10.21 2.97
C LYS A 83 -17.02 10.30 1.60
N ILE A 84 -16.18 11.31 1.39
CA ILE A 84 -15.44 11.49 0.13
C ILE A 84 -14.35 10.43 0.03
N THR A 85 -13.66 10.10 1.11
CA THR A 85 -12.73 8.96 1.17
C THR A 85 -13.42 7.68 0.70
N GLN A 86 -14.63 7.40 1.19
CA GLN A 86 -15.37 6.21 0.77
C GLN A 86 -15.72 6.23 -0.72
N LEU A 87 -16.10 7.38 -1.28
CA LEU A 87 -16.38 7.52 -2.72
C LEU A 87 -15.14 7.26 -3.57
N LEU A 88 -13.99 7.82 -3.16
CA LEU A 88 -12.71 7.64 -3.86
C LEU A 88 -12.24 6.18 -3.81
N ASN A 89 -12.29 5.54 -2.65
CA ASN A 89 -11.94 4.12 -2.51
C ASN A 89 -12.83 3.23 -3.38
N ASN A 90 -14.14 3.47 -3.37
CA ASN A 90 -15.09 2.75 -4.21
C ASN A 90 -14.82 2.95 -5.72
N ALA A 91 -14.22 4.08 -6.09
CA ALA A 91 -13.78 4.37 -7.45
C ALA A 91 -12.36 3.85 -7.77
N GLY A 92 -11.72 3.12 -6.84
CA GLY A 92 -10.40 2.54 -7.02
C GLY A 92 -9.23 3.46 -6.62
N ILE A 93 -9.50 4.61 -6.02
CA ILE A 93 -8.48 5.54 -5.53
C ILE A 93 -8.30 5.31 -4.03
N ASN A 94 -7.32 4.50 -3.66
CA ASN A 94 -7.07 4.01 -2.31
C ASN A 94 -5.77 4.55 -1.70
N THR A 95 -4.92 5.18 -2.51
CA THR A 95 -3.60 5.70 -2.11
C THR A 95 -3.43 7.17 -2.48
N TRP A 96 -2.51 7.85 -1.80
CA TRP A 96 -2.07 9.20 -2.15
C TRP A 96 -1.47 9.25 -3.56
N GLN A 97 -0.79 8.17 -3.99
CA GLN A 97 -0.24 8.08 -5.35
C GLN A 97 -1.34 8.03 -6.42
N GLU A 98 -2.37 7.21 -6.21
CA GLU A 98 -3.52 7.14 -7.12
C GLU A 98 -4.28 8.48 -7.16
N LEU A 99 -4.47 9.13 -6.01
CA LEU A 99 -5.10 10.45 -5.95
C LEU A 99 -4.26 11.54 -6.61
N ALA A 100 -2.92 11.48 -6.47
CA ALA A 100 -1.98 12.41 -7.09
C ALA A 100 -1.90 12.28 -8.62
N ALA A 101 -2.23 11.09 -9.13
CA ALA A 101 -2.29 10.78 -10.56
C ALA A 101 -3.70 10.97 -11.15
N ALA A 102 -4.72 11.16 -10.32
CA ALA A 102 -6.10 11.32 -10.77
C ALA A 102 -6.31 12.68 -11.45
N GLU A 103 -7.03 12.65 -12.58
CA GLU A 103 -7.45 13.86 -13.27
C GLU A 103 -8.57 14.58 -12.50
N ILE A 104 -8.52 15.90 -12.43
CA ILE A 104 -9.54 16.72 -11.74
C ILE A 104 -10.94 16.44 -12.30
N SER A 105 -11.06 16.20 -13.61
CA SER A 105 -12.33 15.85 -14.27
C SER A 105 -12.89 14.50 -13.80
N GLN A 106 -12.04 13.50 -13.59
CA GLN A 106 -12.44 12.20 -13.03
C GLN A 106 -12.92 12.36 -11.59
N LEU A 107 -12.20 13.14 -10.77
CA LEU A 107 -12.60 13.42 -9.39
C LEU A 107 -13.96 14.13 -9.33
N LYS A 108 -14.18 15.13 -10.20
CA LYS A 108 -15.49 15.80 -10.33
C LYS A 108 -16.59 14.81 -10.72
N ALA A 109 -16.34 13.92 -11.69
CA ALA A 109 -17.30 12.91 -12.09
C ALA A 109 -17.68 11.94 -10.95
N ILE A 110 -16.72 11.56 -10.11
CA ILE A 110 -16.98 10.72 -8.91
C ILE A 110 -17.89 11.47 -7.92
N LEU A 111 -17.63 12.75 -7.67
CA LEU A 111 -18.45 13.59 -6.78
C LEU A 111 -19.85 13.80 -7.36
N ASP A 112 -19.96 14.08 -8.66
CA ASP A 112 -21.24 14.29 -9.33
C ASP A 112 -22.12 13.03 -9.31
N ALA A 113 -21.53 11.86 -9.52
CA ALA A 113 -22.23 10.57 -9.45
C ALA A 113 -22.75 10.26 -8.03
N ALA A 114 -22.13 10.83 -6.99
CA ALA A 114 -22.54 10.66 -5.60
C ALA A 114 -23.71 11.58 -5.18
N GLY A 115 -24.07 12.57 -6.02
CA GLY A 115 -25.24 13.43 -5.84
C GLY A 115 -24.92 14.90 -5.54
N GLU A 116 -25.95 15.75 -5.61
CA GLU A 116 -25.80 17.22 -5.61
C GLU A 116 -25.09 17.78 -4.38
N HIS A 117 -25.22 17.11 -3.23
CA HIS A 117 -24.56 17.52 -1.98
C HIS A 117 -23.04 17.52 -2.06
N TYR A 118 -22.44 16.76 -2.99
CA TYR A 118 -20.99 16.69 -3.15
C TYR A 118 -20.44 17.76 -4.10
N ARG A 119 -21.29 18.45 -4.88
CA ARG A 119 -20.88 19.49 -5.84
C ARG A 119 -20.27 20.74 -5.21
N ILE A 120 -20.50 20.95 -3.91
CA ILE A 120 -19.88 22.05 -3.16
C ILE A 120 -18.40 21.81 -2.90
N HIS A 121 -17.93 20.56 -3.01
CA HIS A 121 -16.51 20.23 -2.88
C HIS A 121 -15.79 20.49 -4.20
N ASP A 122 -14.57 21.01 -4.09
CA ASP A 122 -13.71 21.27 -5.23
C ASP A 122 -12.47 20.39 -5.15
N PRO A 123 -12.29 19.43 -6.08
CA PRO A 123 -11.13 18.56 -6.07
C PRO A 123 -9.86 19.19 -6.65
N GLY A 124 -9.89 20.47 -7.04
CA GLY A 124 -8.78 21.14 -7.75
C GLY A 124 -7.42 21.03 -7.06
N THR A 125 -7.38 21.03 -5.73
CA THR A 125 -6.13 20.96 -4.94
C THR A 125 -5.78 19.53 -4.51
N TRP A 126 -6.70 18.56 -4.64
CA TRP A 126 -6.51 17.22 -4.07
C TRP A 126 -5.32 16.48 -4.67
N PRO A 127 -5.10 16.46 -6.01
CA PRO A 127 -3.93 15.78 -6.57
C PRO A 127 -2.60 16.39 -6.12
N ALA A 128 -2.53 17.71 -5.95
CA ALA A 128 -1.31 18.39 -5.51
C ALA A 128 -0.97 18.05 -4.04
N GLN A 129 -1.97 18.14 -3.15
CA GLN A 129 -1.82 17.72 -1.76
C GLN A 129 -1.43 16.23 -1.65
N ALA A 130 -2.07 15.37 -2.43
CA ALA A 130 -1.81 13.93 -2.42
C ALA A 130 -0.39 13.62 -2.91
N ARG A 131 0.14 14.39 -3.87
CA ARG A 131 1.53 14.24 -4.31
C ARG A 131 2.52 14.53 -3.18
N LEU A 132 2.30 15.62 -2.43
CA LEU A 132 3.14 15.96 -1.28
C LEU A 132 3.08 14.86 -0.19
N ALA A 133 1.89 14.32 0.07
CA ALA A 133 1.72 13.20 1.01
C ALA A 133 2.43 11.92 0.53
N ALA A 134 2.26 11.55 -0.76
CA ALA A 134 2.91 10.39 -1.37
C ALA A 134 4.45 10.48 -1.38
N GLU A 135 4.99 11.70 -1.45
CA GLU A 135 6.42 11.98 -1.37
C GLU A 135 6.94 12.12 0.07
N GLY A 136 6.06 12.07 1.08
CA GLY A 136 6.41 12.26 2.48
C GLY A 136 6.81 13.70 2.84
N ARG A 137 6.42 14.68 2.02
CA ARG A 137 6.75 16.11 2.18
C ARG A 137 5.76 16.82 3.10
N TRP A 138 5.72 16.38 4.35
CA TRP A 138 4.71 16.79 5.33
C TRP A 138 4.75 18.29 5.68
N GLU A 139 5.94 18.88 5.75
CA GLU A 139 6.09 20.31 6.03
C GLU A 139 5.53 21.17 4.89
N GLU A 140 5.79 20.76 3.65
CA GLU A 140 5.31 21.46 2.47
C GLU A 140 3.81 21.24 2.25
N LEU A 141 3.30 20.04 2.56
CA LEU A 141 1.87 19.79 2.59
C LEU A 141 1.16 20.73 3.56
N LYS A 142 1.71 20.87 4.78
CA LYS A 142 1.14 21.76 5.79
C LYS A 142 1.17 23.21 5.34
N GLN A 143 2.30 23.69 4.80
CA GLN A 143 2.40 25.06 4.27
C GLN A 143 1.38 25.30 3.15
N TYR A 144 1.26 24.34 2.22
CA TYR A 144 0.29 24.44 1.14
C TYR A 144 -1.14 24.51 1.68
N GLN A 145 -1.50 23.68 2.67
CA GLN A 145 -2.82 23.71 3.32
C GLN A 145 -3.08 25.00 4.10
N ASP A 146 -2.09 25.54 4.81
CA ASP A 146 -2.21 26.80 5.55
C ASP A 146 -2.50 27.99 4.61
N GLU A 147 -2.14 27.89 3.33
CA GLU A 147 -2.43 28.88 2.30
C GLU A 147 -3.82 28.71 1.66
N LEU A 148 -4.48 27.55 1.81
CA LEU A 148 -5.80 27.29 1.24
C LEU A 148 -6.90 27.98 2.06
N LYS A 149 -7.97 28.41 1.39
CA LYS A 149 -9.24 28.81 2.03
C LYS A 149 -10.28 27.72 1.84
N GLY A 150 -10.36 26.80 2.81
CA GLY A 150 -11.32 25.70 2.78
C GLY A 150 -11.08 24.74 1.62
N GLY A 151 -9.81 24.42 1.37
CA GLY A 151 -9.36 23.47 0.35
C GLY A 151 -9.22 24.06 -1.07
N ARG A 152 -9.40 25.38 -1.24
CA ARG A 152 -9.26 26.08 -2.53
C ARG A 152 -8.10 27.05 -2.51
N GLU A 153 -7.43 27.19 -3.65
CA GLU A 153 -6.44 28.25 -3.86
C GLU A 153 -7.11 29.61 -3.69
N VAL A 154 -6.36 30.54 -3.11
CA VAL A 154 -6.81 31.90 -2.86
C VAL A 154 -6.32 32.75 -4.02
N ASP A 155 -7.25 33.22 -4.87
CA ASP A 155 -6.96 34.28 -5.84
C ASP A 155 -6.55 35.60 -5.13
#